data_AF-A0A381WLY4-F1
#
_entry.id   AF-A0A381WLY4-F1
#
_cell.length_a   1.000
_cell.length_b   1.000
_cell.length_c   1.000
_cell.angle_alpha   90.00
_cell.angle_beta   90.00
_cell.angle_gamma   90.00
#
_symmetry.space_group_name_H-M   'P 1'
#
loop_
_entity.id
_entity.type
_entity.pdbx_description
1 polymer ?
#
loop_
_entity_poly.entity_id
_entity_poly.type
_entity_poly.pdbx_seq_one_letter_code
_entity_poly.pdbx_strand_id
1 'polypeptide(L)'
;MDLTKEKQNDAETLFYNRQAFKRFNQFKIDRTLNTLSPIDRLIFTTVPRLLHVNQEGLPGYVDEKNVPCGIMNFTMDHESLVAAEKLFPEVIIRRQENLNPVIHTALLMGSLGSIA
;
A
#
# COMPACT_ATOMS: atom_id res chain seq x y z
N MET A 1 39.11 2.97 -20.56
CA MET A 1 38.15 2.29 -19.66
C MET A 1 36.92 2.01 -20.47
N ASP A 2 36.52 0.74 -20.53
CA ASP A 2 35.53 0.23 -21.49
C ASP A 2 34.11 0.45 -20.93
N LEU A 3 33.42 1.49 -21.41
CA LEU A 3 32.11 1.98 -20.94
C LEU A 3 31.00 0.92 -21.01
N THR A 4 31.19 -0.13 -21.81
CA THR A 4 30.27 -1.26 -21.98
C THR A 4 30.30 -2.24 -20.80
N LYS A 5 31.43 -2.39 -20.10
CA LYS A 5 31.54 -3.25 -18.90
C LYS A 5 30.92 -2.64 -17.64
N GLU A 6 30.96 -1.31 -17.49
CA GLU A 6 30.34 -0.62 -16.35
C GLU A 6 28.79 -0.63 -16.41
N LYS A 7 28.19 -0.41 -17.59
CA LYS A 7 26.73 -0.39 -17.73
C LYS A 7 26.03 -1.73 -17.48
N GLN A 8 26.70 -2.84 -17.79
CA GLN A 8 26.18 -4.18 -17.54
C GLN A 8 26.10 -4.46 -16.02
N ASN A 9 27.03 -3.91 -15.25
CA ASN A 9 27.05 -3.98 -13.78
C ASN A 9 25.93 -3.15 -13.13
N ASP A 10 25.62 -1.96 -13.65
CA ASP A 10 24.59 -1.09 -13.07
C ASP A 10 23.18 -1.67 -13.21
N ALA A 11 22.84 -2.20 -14.39
CA ALA A 11 21.52 -2.79 -14.63
C ALA A 11 21.29 -4.03 -13.76
N GLU A 12 22.29 -4.89 -13.64
CA GLU A 12 22.26 -6.07 -12.77
C GLU A 12 22.18 -5.67 -11.29
N THR A 13 22.94 -4.65 -10.88
CA THR A 13 22.91 -4.11 -9.51
C THR A 13 21.54 -3.52 -9.18
N LEU A 14 20.95 -2.72 -10.08
CA LEU A 14 19.61 -2.15 -9.89
C LEU A 14 18.54 -3.25 -9.81
N PHE A 15 18.64 -4.27 -10.66
CA PHE A 15 17.74 -5.42 -10.61
C PHE A 15 17.83 -6.15 -9.26
N TYR A 16 19.05 -6.45 -8.81
CA TYR A 16 19.28 -7.11 -7.52
C TYR A 16 18.76 -6.26 -6.35
N ASN A 17 19.12 -4.97 -6.30
CA ASN A 17 18.69 -4.04 -5.26
C ASN A 17 17.17 -3.94 -5.18
N ARG A 18 16.49 -3.88 -6.33
CA ARG A 18 15.02 -3.88 -6.39
C ARG A 18 14.43 -5.16 -5.80
N GLN A 19 14.98 -6.32 -6.15
CA GLN A 19 14.51 -7.62 -5.64
C GLN A 19 14.74 -7.73 -4.13
N ALA A 20 15.93 -7.35 -3.65
CA ALA A 20 16.27 -7.33 -2.23
C ALA A 20 15.36 -6.36 -1.44
N PHE A 21 15.15 -5.14 -1.97
CA PHE A 21 14.25 -4.15 -1.38
C PHE A 21 12.82 -4.68 -1.28
N LYS A 22 12.28 -5.28 -2.35
CA LYS A 22 10.93 -5.87 -2.33
C LYS A 22 10.80 -6.97 -1.29
N ARG A 23 11.77 -7.90 -1.26
CA ARG A 23 11.78 -9.00 -0.30
C ARG A 23 11.82 -8.48 1.14
N PHE A 24 12.67 -7.50 1.42
CA PHE A 24 12.78 -6.91 2.76
C PHE A 24 11.50 -6.18 3.19
N ASN A 25 10.88 -5.41 2.28
CA ASN A 25 9.62 -4.74 2.59
C ASN A 25 8.48 -5.72 2.83
N GLN A 26 8.38 -6.79 2.03
CA GLN A 26 7.39 -7.83 2.26
C GLN A 26 7.58 -8.47 3.64
N PHE A 27 8.82 -8.83 3.99
CA PHE A 27 9.12 -9.37 5.32
C PHE A 27 8.72 -8.41 6.46
N LYS A 28 8.97 -7.10 6.30
CA LYS A 28 8.54 -6.10 7.29
C LYS A 28 7.02 -6.06 7.44
N ILE A 29 6.29 -6.06 6.33
CA ILE A 29 4.83 -6.06 6.32
C ILE A 29 4.32 -7.32 7.02
N ASP A 30 4.78 -8.50 6.61
CA ASP A 30 4.36 -9.78 7.17
C ASP A 30 4.61 -9.86 8.68
N ARG A 31 5.81 -9.46 9.12
CA ARG A 31 6.16 -9.43 10.56
C ARG A 31 5.22 -8.50 11.33
N THR A 32 4.91 -7.34 10.77
CA THR A 32 4.01 -6.37 11.41
C THR A 32 2.60 -6.95 11.54
N LEU A 33 2.04 -7.45 10.44
CA LEU A 33 0.70 -8.04 10.43
C LEU A 33 0.56 -9.21 11.41
N ASN A 34 1.62 -10.00 11.60
CA ASN A 34 1.65 -11.11 12.56
C ASN A 34 1.71 -10.66 14.02
N THR A 35 2.18 -9.45 14.30
CA THR A 35 2.27 -8.90 15.67
C THR A 35 1.04 -8.09 16.07
N LEU A 36 0.25 -7.64 15.09
CA LEU A 36 -0.95 -6.86 15.32
C LEU A 36 -2.06 -7.75 15.91
N SER A 37 -2.88 -7.14 16.78
CA SER A 37 -4.14 -7.77 17.18
C SER A 37 -5.04 -7.96 15.95
N PRO A 38 -6.04 -8.88 15.99
CA PRO A 38 -6.94 -9.09 14.86
C PRO A 38 -7.63 -7.82 14.37
N ILE A 39 -8.01 -6.91 15.27
CA ILE A 39 -8.67 -5.64 14.91
C ILE A 39 -7.69 -4.64 14.30
N ASP A 40 -6.47 -4.53 14.86
CA ASP A 40 -5.46 -3.61 14.33
C ASP A 40 -4.99 -4.06 12.94
N ARG A 41 -4.85 -5.37 12.73
CA ARG A 41 -4.55 -5.94 11.42
C ARG A 41 -5.64 -5.59 10.41
N LEU A 42 -6.90 -5.72 10.80
CA LEU A 42 -8.03 -5.38 9.95
C LEU A 42 -7.99 -3.91 9.52
N ILE A 43 -7.81 -3.00 10.49
CA ILE A 43 -7.69 -1.56 10.24
C ILE A 43 -6.51 -1.28 9.30
N PHE A 44 -5.34 -1.84 9.63
CA PHE A 44 -4.12 -1.62 8.86
C PHE A 44 -4.27 -2.03 7.39
N THR A 45 -4.82 -3.22 7.13
CA THR A 45 -5.02 -3.74 5.77
C THR A 45 -6.06 -2.94 4.99
N THR A 46 -6.98 -2.23 5.67
CA THR A 46 -8.00 -1.40 5.02
C THR A 46 -7.50 0.01 4.66
N VAL A 47 -6.50 0.57 5.35
CA VAL A 47 -6.01 1.94 5.10
C VAL A 47 -5.66 2.21 3.63
N PRO A 48 -4.93 1.36 2.90
CA PRO A 48 -4.62 1.61 1.49
C PRO A 48 -5.87 1.74 0.62
N ARG A 49 -6.94 1.01 0.93
CA ARG A 49 -8.21 1.09 0.21
C ARG A 49 -8.90 2.41 0.47
N LEU A 50 -8.89 2.91 1.70
CA LEU A 50 -9.44 4.22 2.06
C LEU A 50 -8.67 5.36 1.38
N LEU A 51 -7.34 5.29 1.33
CA LEU A 51 -6.53 6.27 0.59
C LEU A 51 -6.76 6.23 -0.93
N HIS A 52 -7.26 5.11 -1.44
CA HIS A 52 -7.48 4.92 -2.88
C HIS A 52 -8.80 5.53 -3.39
N VAL A 53 -9.73 5.92 -2.50
CA VAL A 53 -11.05 6.42 -2.88
C VAL A 53 -11.45 7.61 -2.00
N ASN A 54 -12.18 8.56 -2.57
CA ASN A 54 -12.98 9.51 -1.80
C ASN A 54 -14.45 9.13 -2.00
N GLN A 55 -15.08 8.51 -1.00
CA GLN A 55 -16.46 8.01 -1.08
C GLN A 55 -17.21 8.26 0.24
N GLU A 56 -18.43 8.76 0.13
CA GLU A 56 -19.33 8.98 1.26
C GLU A 56 -19.56 7.69 2.07
N GLY A 57 -19.68 7.83 3.39
CA GLY A 57 -19.83 6.70 4.30
C GLY A 57 -18.52 6.01 4.70
N LEU A 58 -17.39 6.41 4.14
CA LEU A 58 -16.07 5.95 4.56
C LEU A 58 -15.32 6.98 5.40
N PRO A 59 -14.47 6.55 6.35
CA PRO A 59 -13.60 7.47 7.09
C PRO A 59 -12.68 8.26 6.14
N GLY A 60 -12.52 9.54 6.44
CA GLY A 60 -11.69 10.44 5.62
C GLY A 60 -12.37 10.96 4.36
N TYR A 61 -13.67 10.70 4.16
CA TYR A 61 -14.44 11.35 3.10
C TYR A 61 -14.41 12.87 3.24
N VAL A 62 -14.16 13.55 2.13
CA VAL A 62 -14.22 15.01 2.02
C VAL A 62 -15.26 15.36 0.96
N ASP A 63 -16.25 16.17 1.35
CA ASP A 63 -17.33 16.64 0.47
C ASP A 63 -16.87 17.83 -0.39
N GLU A 64 -15.87 17.58 -1.23
CA GLU A 64 -15.33 18.54 -2.18
C GLU A 64 -15.22 17.92 -3.57
N LYS A 65 -15.30 18.77 -4.59
CA LYS A 65 -15.10 18.33 -5.97
C LYS A 65 -13.62 18.06 -6.22
N ASN A 66 -13.32 16.95 -6.90
CA ASN A 66 -11.95 16.57 -7.32
C ASN A 66 -10.96 16.36 -6.15
N VAL A 67 -11.43 15.80 -5.03
CA VAL A 67 -10.54 15.47 -3.90
C VAL A 67 -9.41 14.55 -4.38
N PRO A 68 -8.14 14.94 -4.20
CA PRO A 68 -7.01 14.15 -4.64
C PRO A 68 -6.92 12.87 -3.79
N CYS A 69 -7.13 11.72 -4.43
CA CYS A 69 -7.01 10.40 -3.83
C CYS A 69 -6.38 9.43 -4.83
N GLY A 70 -6.22 8.17 -4.42
CA GLY A 70 -5.66 7.15 -5.31
C GLY A 70 -4.17 6.97 -5.13
N ILE A 71 -3.78 5.72 -4.90
CA ILE A 71 -2.40 5.26 -4.88
C ILE A 71 -2.01 4.75 -6.27
N MET A 72 -0.88 5.22 -6.79
CA MET A 72 -0.32 4.81 -8.07
C MET A 72 -0.10 3.29 -8.10
N ASN A 73 -0.57 2.63 -9.17
CA ASN A 73 -0.44 1.18 -9.37
C ASN A 73 -0.97 0.32 -8.22
N PHE A 74 -1.90 0.85 -7.42
CA PHE A 74 -2.49 0.08 -6.32
C PHE A 74 -3.39 -1.02 -6.85
N THR A 75 -3.16 -2.23 -6.35
CA THR A 75 -3.96 -3.41 -6.59
C THR A 75 -4.49 -3.90 -5.26
N MET A 76 -5.78 -4.22 -5.20
CA MET A 76 -6.32 -4.90 -4.04
C MET A 76 -5.92 -6.36 -4.06
N ASP A 77 -5.34 -6.82 -2.97
CA ASP A 77 -5.25 -8.25 -2.68
C ASP A 77 -6.53 -8.74 -1.99
N HIS A 78 -6.64 -10.05 -1.82
CA HIS A 78 -7.82 -10.66 -1.20
C HIS A 78 -8.00 -10.20 0.26
N GLU A 79 -6.90 -10.01 1.00
CA GLU A 79 -6.96 -9.61 2.40
C GLU A 79 -7.52 -8.19 2.56
N SER A 80 -7.07 -7.23 1.73
CA SER A 80 -7.57 -5.85 1.76
C SER A 80 -9.04 -5.73 1.36
N LEU A 81 -9.51 -6.55 0.42
CA LEU A 81 -10.94 -6.65 0.09
C LEU A 81 -11.76 -7.10 1.29
N VAL A 82 -11.41 -8.26 1.87
CA VAL A 82 -12.12 -8.83 3.01
C VAL A 82 -12.06 -7.90 4.22
N ALA A 83 -10.92 -7.25 4.45
CA ALA A 83 -10.76 -6.32 5.57
C ALA A 83 -11.71 -5.13 5.46
N ALA A 84 -11.78 -4.52 4.27
CA ALA A 84 -12.66 -3.39 4.02
C ALA A 84 -14.14 -3.77 4.16
N GLU A 85 -14.56 -4.93 3.63
CA GLU A 85 -15.93 -5.41 3.76
C GLU A 85 -16.32 -5.72 5.21
N LYS A 86 -15.39 -6.25 6.02
CA LYS A 86 -15.64 -6.50 7.45
C LYS A 86 -15.81 -5.21 8.25
N LEU A 87 -15.04 -4.17 7.94
CA LEU A 87 -15.12 -2.89 8.65
C LEU A 87 -16.29 -2.02 8.19
N PHE A 88 -16.67 -2.12 6.91
CA PHE A 88 -17.71 -1.29 6.30
C PHE A 88 -18.74 -2.15 5.54
N PRO A 89 -19.47 -3.06 6.22
CA PRO A 89 -20.35 -4.03 5.57
C PRO A 89 -21.52 -3.38 4.81
N GLU A 90 -21.94 -2.19 5.22
CA GLU A 90 -23.05 -1.45 4.61
C GLU A 90 -22.62 -0.59 3.41
N VAL A 91 -21.33 -0.56 3.07
CA VAL A 91 -20.77 0.33 2.04
C VAL A 91 -20.08 -0.46 0.95
N ILE A 92 -20.60 -0.35 -0.28
CA ILE A 92 -19.91 -0.89 -1.45
C ILE A 92 -18.82 0.10 -1.87
N ILE A 93 -17.56 -0.22 -1.58
CA ILE A 93 -16.42 0.64 -1.93
C ILE A 93 -16.09 0.52 -3.42
N ARG A 94 -16.33 1.57 -4.19
CA ARG A 94 -16.11 1.61 -5.64
C ARG A 94 -14.91 2.47 -5.99
N ARG A 95 -14.11 2.01 -6.96
CA ARG A 95 -13.08 2.85 -7.57
C ARG A 95 -13.77 3.92 -8.41
N GLN A 96 -13.31 5.17 -8.30
CA GLN A 96 -13.78 6.26 -9.15
C GLN A 96 -13.39 5.99 -10.63
N GLU A 97 -14.31 6.18 -11.57
CA GLU A 97 -14.07 5.87 -12.99
C GLU A 97 -12.90 6.67 -13.56
N ASN A 98 -12.83 7.97 -13.25
CA ASN A 98 -11.79 8.89 -13.68
C ASN A 98 -10.73 9.13 -12.60
N LEU A 99 -10.43 8.11 -11.78
CA LEU A 99 -9.41 8.23 -10.73
C LEU A 99 -8.06 8.62 -11.37
N ASN A 100 -7.55 9.79 -10.98
CA ASN A 100 -6.19 10.23 -11.27
C ASN A 100 -5.36 10.11 -9.98
N PRO A 101 -4.64 9.00 -9.77
CA PRO A 101 -3.95 8.75 -8.51
C PRO A 101 -2.90 9.83 -8.25
N VAL A 102 -2.91 10.40 -7.04
CA VAL A 102 -1.93 11.42 -6.63
C VAL A 102 -0.90 10.90 -5.63
N ILE A 103 -1.17 9.77 -4.98
CA ILE A 103 -0.29 9.18 -3.97
C ILE A 103 0.72 8.30 -4.70
N HIS A 104 1.98 8.75 -4.78
CA HIS A 104 3.04 8.01 -5.46
C HIS A 104 3.45 6.73 -4.73
N THR A 105 3.44 6.75 -3.39
CA THR A 105 3.79 5.58 -2.58
C THR A 105 3.15 5.68 -1.20
N ALA A 106 2.76 4.53 -0.64
CA ALA A 106 2.40 4.37 0.76
C ALA A 106 3.38 3.40 1.39
N LEU A 107 3.98 3.76 2.52
CA LEU A 107 5.07 3.01 3.14
C LEU A 107 4.76 2.74 4.61
N LEU A 108 5.03 1.51 5.04
CA LEU A 108 5.04 1.15 6.44
C LEU A 108 6.33 1.64 7.11
N MET A 109 6.19 2.62 8.00
CA MET A 109 7.27 3.19 8.80
C MET A 109 7.06 2.85 10.29
N GLY A 110 8.16 2.64 11.02
CA GLY A 110 8.13 2.26 12.44
C GLY A 110 9.14 1.17 12.79
N SER A 111 9.54 1.12 14.07
CA SER A 111 10.41 0.07 14.60
C SER A 111 9.57 -1.13 15.03
N LEU A 112 9.86 -2.31 14.47
CA LEU A 112 9.29 -3.58 14.92
C LEU A 112 10.02 -4.14 16.15
N GLY A 113 11.09 -3.48 16.61
CA GLY A 113 11.90 -3.90 17.76
C GLY A 113 11.28 -3.58 19.11
N SER A 114 10.19 -2.81 19.14
CA SER A 114 9.50 -2.42 20.39
C SER A 114 8.32 -3.33 20.75
N ILE A 115 7.97 -4.29 19.89
CA ILE A 115 6.94 -5.33 20.15
C ILE A 115 7.62 -6.66 20.52
N ALA A 116 8.76 -6.59 21.20
CA ALA A 116 9.51 -7.76 21.70
C ALA A 116 9.33 -7.90 23.21
#